data_AF-A0A976S3P0-F1
#
_entry.id   AF-A0A976S3P0-F1
#
_cell.length_a   1.000
_cell.length_b   1.000
_cell.length_c   1.000
_cell.angle_alpha   90.00
_cell.angle_beta   90.00
_cell.angle_gamma   90.00
#
_symmetry.space_group_name_H-M   'P 1'
#
loop_
_entity.id
_entity.type
_entity.pdbx_description
1 polymer ?
#
loop_
_entity_poly.entity_id
_entity_poly.type
_entity_poly.pdbx_seq_one_letter_code
_entity_poly.pdbx_strand_id
1 'polypeptide(L)'
;MSLLEILTPQPNFPDEDLQEDNIAHVEYYLQNDPGTLVYEKDLRESMRMLHVVGHNALQICGVEVDYSEDEYHAFCEGFAALEYASILVRQKQLSGSMMIANTRNLLIDMGEMTDFEVASRHGVWMEAHPNTFGVVTKAGAVRSETMKQLQARAVGAHIASELQAAA
;
A
#
# COMPACT_ATOMS: atom_id res chain seq x y z
N MET A 1 -1.36 31.60 -4.56
CA MET A 1 -1.93 30.45 -5.28
C MET A 1 -2.29 29.42 -4.23
N SER A 2 -3.56 29.01 -4.21
CA SER A 2 -4.08 28.03 -3.26
C SER A 2 -3.52 26.66 -3.60
N LEU A 3 -3.07 25.89 -2.62
CA LEU A 3 -2.63 24.47 -2.69
C LEU A 3 -3.75 23.49 -3.14
N LEU A 4 -4.80 24.01 -3.78
CA LEU A 4 -5.89 23.27 -4.42
C LEU A 4 -5.62 23.21 -5.93
N GLU A 5 -4.39 22.88 -6.33
CA GLU A 5 -4.18 22.41 -7.70
C GLU A 5 -4.86 21.03 -7.84
N ILE A 6 -5.59 20.88 -8.93
CA ILE A 6 -6.57 19.82 -9.14
C ILE A 6 -5.79 18.53 -9.41
N LEU A 7 -5.95 17.51 -8.55
CA LEU A 7 -5.53 16.14 -8.86
C LEU A 7 -6.13 15.74 -10.21
N THR A 8 -5.30 15.28 -11.13
CA THR A 8 -5.76 14.77 -12.42
C THR A 8 -6.47 13.44 -12.18
N PRO A 9 -7.74 13.28 -12.59
CA PRO A 9 -8.44 12.02 -12.43
C PRO A 9 -7.71 10.89 -13.15
N GLN A 10 -7.39 9.82 -12.42
CA GLN A 10 -6.67 8.65 -12.91
C GLN A 10 -7.47 7.38 -12.61
N PRO A 11 -8.49 7.05 -13.42
CA PRO A 11 -9.43 5.96 -13.13
C PRO A 11 -8.81 4.55 -13.17
N ASN A 12 -7.70 4.40 -13.89
CA ASN A 12 -6.92 3.18 -14.07
C ASN A 12 -5.89 2.93 -12.95
N PHE A 13 -5.74 3.83 -11.99
CA PHE A 13 -4.97 3.53 -10.78
C PHE A 13 -5.72 2.48 -9.92
N PRO A 14 -5.05 1.51 -9.26
CA PRO A 14 -3.61 1.24 -9.25
C PRO A 14 -3.18 0.17 -10.28
N ASP A 15 -3.98 -0.12 -11.32
CA ASP A 15 -3.56 -1.05 -12.39
C ASP A 15 -2.42 -0.48 -13.24
N GLU A 16 -2.38 0.86 -13.33
CA GLU A 16 -1.26 1.63 -13.85
C GLU A 16 -0.63 2.47 -12.74
N ASP A 17 0.67 2.74 -12.87
CA ASP A 17 1.42 3.58 -11.94
C ASP A 17 0.85 5.00 -11.82
N LEU A 18 1.11 5.64 -10.68
CA LEU A 18 0.75 7.01 -10.42
C LEU A 18 1.36 7.94 -11.48
N GLN A 19 0.54 8.79 -12.10
CA GLN A 19 1.00 9.75 -13.09
C GLN A 19 1.86 10.86 -12.46
N GLU A 20 2.85 11.36 -13.22
CA GLU A 20 3.84 12.34 -12.74
C GLU A 20 3.21 13.62 -12.17
N ASP A 21 2.11 14.09 -12.77
CA ASP A 21 1.37 15.29 -12.35
C ASP A 21 0.68 15.13 -10.98
N ASN A 22 0.33 13.89 -10.61
CA ASN A 22 -0.29 13.57 -9.34
C ASN A 22 0.73 13.35 -8.20
N ILE A 23 1.99 13.03 -8.49
CA ILE A 23 3.02 12.67 -7.49
C ILE A 23 3.10 13.71 -6.37
N ALA A 24 3.40 14.96 -6.69
CA ALA A 24 3.62 16.01 -5.70
C ALA A 24 2.38 16.26 -4.82
N HIS A 25 1.19 16.12 -5.41
CA HIS A 25 -0.08 16.30 -4.71
C HIS A 25 -0.35 15.13 -3.76
N VAL A 26 -0.22 13.89 -4.23
CA VAL A 26 -0.42 12.70 -3.39
C VAL A 26 0.60 12.67 -2.25
N GLU A 27 1.88 12.99 -2.51
CA GLU A 27 2.90 13.12 -1.47
C GLU A 27 2.49 14.16 -0.40
N TYR A 28 2.02 15.33 -0.83
CA TYR A 28 1.58 16.37 0.08
C TYR A 28 0.43 15.87 0.97
N TYR A 29 -0.59 15.23 0.39
CA TYR A 29 -1.72 14.73 1.16
C TYR A 29 -1.34 13.59 2.11
N LEU A 30 -0.50 12.64 1.69
CA LEU A 30 -0.04 11.56 2.58
C LEU A 30 0.79 12.04 3.77
N GLN A 31 1.47 13.19 3.64
CA GLN A 31 2.28 13.77 4.70
C GLN A 31 1.49 14.69 5.63
N ASN A 32 0.43 15.35 5.12
CA ASN A 32 -0.25 16.45 5.81
C ASN A 32 -1.72 16.18 6.14
N ASP A 33 -2.35 15.16 5.56
CA ASP A 33 -3.74 14.81 5.82
C ASP A 33 -3.84 13.69 6.88
N PRO A 34 -4.62 13.88 7.97
CA PRO A 34 -4.83 12.84 8.97
C PRO A 34 -5.63 11.63 8.47
N GLY A 35 -6.21 11.66 7.27
CA GLY A 35 -7.02 10.59 6.69
C GLY A 35 -6.31 9.23 6.64
N THR A 36 -5.02 9.22 6.31
CA THR A 36 -4.20 7.99 6.31
C THR A 36 -4.06 7.40 7.70
N LEU A 37 -3.95 8.24 8.75
CA LEU A 37 -3.79 7.80 10.14
C LEU A 37 -5.10 7.25 10.72
N VAL A 38 -6.24 7.84 10.35
CA VAL A 38 -7.56 7.35 10.77
C VAL A 38 -7.83 5.98 10.14
N TYR A 39 -7.55 5.85 8.84
CA TYR A 39 -7.77 4.60 8.12
C TYR A 39 -6.82 3.49 8.58
N GLU A 40 -5.55 3.81 8.81
CA GLU A 40 -4.58 2.85 9.35
C GLU A 40 -5.04 2.28 10.70
N LYS A 41 -5.58 3.12 11.60
CA LYS A 41 -6.08 2.67 12.90
C LYS A 41 -7.23 1.66 12.78
N ASP A 42 -8.15 1.88 11.84
CA ASP A 42 -9.28 0.98 11.60
C ASP A 42 -8.83 -0.34 10.95
N LEU A 43 -7.75 -0.31 10.16
CA LEU A 43 -7.15 -1.48 9.52
C LEU A 43 -6.30 -2.33 10.48
N ARG A 44 -5.62 -1.73 11.47
CA ARG A 44 -4.69 -2.42 12.38
C ARG A 44 -5.27 -3.67 13.07
N GLU A 45 -6.57 -3.72 13.33
CA GLU A 45 -7.17 -4.87 14.00
C GLU A 45 -7.45 -6.04 13.03
N SER A 46 -7.53 -5.76 11.72
CA SER A 46 -7.93 -6.73 10.70
C SER A 46 -6.80 -7.15 9.74
N MET A 47 -5.69 -6.41 9.68
CA MET A 47 -4.61 -6.64 8.72
C MET A 47 -3.53 -7.64 9.15
N ARG A 48 -3.61 -8.21 10.37
CA ARG A 48 -2.56 -9.12 10.89
C ARG A 48 -2.26 -10.28 9.97
N MET A 49 -3.27 -10.90 9.36
CA MET A 49 -3.07 -12.02 8.44
C MET A 49 -2.37 -11.58 7.14
N LEU A 50 -2.74 -10.42 6.58
CA LEU A 50 -2.08 -9.89 5.39
C LEU A 50 -0.64 -9.46 5.68
N HIS A 51 -0.37 -8.97 6.89
CA HIS A 51 1.01 -8.70 7.32
C HIS A 51 1.85 -9.98 7.38
N VAL A 52 1.32 -11.10 7.87
CA VAL A 52 2.02 -12.40 7.84
C VAL A 52 2.37 -12.80 6.40
N VAL A 53 1.40 -12.68 5.48
CA VAL A 53 1.63 -12.96 4.05
C VAL A 53 2.73 -12.06 3.48
N GLY A 54 2.64 -10.74 3.70
CA GLY A 54 3.64 -9.78 3.22
C GLY A 54 5.03 -10.01 3.82
N HIS A 55 5.09 -10.33 5.11
CA HIS A 55 6.34 -10.66 5.80
C HIS A 55 7.00 -11.92 5.21
N ASN A 56 6.23 -13.01 5.05
CA ASN A 56 6.73 -14.23 4.43
C ASN A 56 7.18 -13.98 2.99
N ALA A 57 6.41 -13.19 2.22
CA ALA A 57 6.76 -12.84 0.85
C ALA A 57 8.12 -12.12 0.76
N LEU A 58 8.37 -11.16 1.68
CA LEU A 58 9.66 -10.48 1.77
C LEU A 58 10.80 -11.45 2.12
N GLN A 59 10.59 -12.38 3.05
CA GLN A 59 11.58 -13.41 3.38
C GLN A 59 11.90 -14.33 2.18
N ILE A 60 10.88 -14.71 1.41
CA ILE A 60 11.06 -15.50 0.16
C ILE A 60 11.88 -14.72 -0.86
N CYS A 61 11.71 -13.40 -0.95
CA CYS A 61 12.54 -12.52 -1.77
C CYS A 61 13.95 -12.28 -1.22
N GLY A 62 14.31 -12.88 -0.08
CA GLY A 62 15.61 -12.68 0.57
C GLY A 62 15.75 -11.33 1.27
N VAL A 63 14.64 -10.64 1.55
CA VAL A 63 14.62 -9.37 2.27
C VAL A 63 14.50 -9.66 3.77
N GLU A 64 15.50 -9.24 4.55
CA GLU A 64 15.48 -9.37 6.00
C GLU A 64 14.53 -8.32 6.61
N VAL A 65 13.34 -8.73 7.00
CA VAL A 65 12.40 -7.95 7.81
C VAL A 65 12.16 -8.60 9.16
N ASP A 66 11.98 -7.76 10.19
CA ASP A 66 11.62 -8.24 11.52
C ASP A 66 10.10 -8.39 11.62
N TYR A 67 9.64 -9.31 12.47
CA TYR A 67 8.23 -9.42 12.82
C TYR A 67 7.93 -8.56 14.06
N SER A 68 8.17 -7.25 13.95
CA SER A 68 7.98 -6.30 15.05
C SER A 68 6.74 -5.43 14.83
N GLU A 69 6.28 -4.77 15.90
CA GLU A 69 5.16 -3.82 15.82
C GLU A 69 5.51 -2.62 14.92
N ASP A 70 6.78 -2.21 14.83
CA ASP A 70 7.21 -1.08 14.00
C ASP A 70 7.14 -1.41 12.50
N GLU A 71 7.53 -2.61 12.08
CA GLU A 71 7.30 -3.10 10.71
C GLU A 71 5.82 -3.32 10.43
N TYR A 72 5.04 -3.79 11.41
CA TYR A 72 3.59 -3.93 11.26
C TYR A 72 2.93 -2.56 11.02
N HIS A 73 3.33 -1.54 11.76
CA HIS A 73 2.87 -0.17 11.52
C HIS A 73 3.26 0.33 10.13
N ALA A 74 4.51 0.14 9.73
CA ALA A 74 4.97 0.55 8.41
C ALA A 74 4.18 -0.16 7.29
N PHE A 75 3.91 -1.46 7.45
CA PHE A 75 3.04 -2.24 6.56
C PHE A 75 1.63 -1.66 6.46
N CYS A 76 0.95 -1.44 7.59
CA CYS A 76 -0.40 -0.90 7.61
C CYS A 76 -0.45 0.51 7.01
N GLU A 77 0.56 1.35 7.24
CA GLU A 77 0.63 2.67 6.65
C GLU A 77 0.90 2.64 5.14
N GLY A 78 1.71 1.70 4.64
CA GLY A 78 1.91 1.52 3.20
C GLY A 78 0.63 1.11 2.49
N PHE A 79 -0.09 0.17 3.10
CA PHE A 79 -1.41 -0.25 2.66
C PHE A 79 -2.40 0.93 2.62
N ALA A 80 -2.52 1.67 3.73
CA ALA A 80 -3.41 2.82 3.83
C ALA A 80 -3.02 3.97 2.89
N ALA A 81 -1.72 4.15 2.62
CA ALA A 81 -1.24 5.17 1.70
C ALA A 81 -1.70 4.91 0.27
N LEU A 82 -1.67 3.65 -0.19
CA LEU A 82 -2.18 3.31 -1.52
C LEU A 82 -3.70 3.51 -1.60
N GLU A 83 -4.45 3.04 -0.60
CA GLU A 83 -5.91 3.23 -0.53
C GLU A 83 -6.29 4.71 -0.61
N TYR A 84 -5.59 5.54 0.16
CA TYR A 84 -5.83 6.97 0.16
C TYR A 84 -5.43 7.64 -1.16
N ALA A 85 -4.31 7.24 -1.77
CA ALA A 85 -3.95 7.68 -3.12
C ALA A 85 -5.03 7.33 -4.15
N SER A 86 -5.62 6.13 -4.08
CA SER A 86 -6.74 5.73 -4.92
C SER A 86 -7.97 6.60 -4.72
N ILE A 87 -8.30 6.97 -3.48
CA ILE A 87 -9.41 7.89 -3.21
C ILE A 87 -9.13 9.26 -3.84
N LEU A 88 -7.91 9.75 -3.73
CA LEU A 88 -7.50 11.05 -4.25
C LEU A 88 -7.61 11.12 -5.79
N VAL A 89 -7.01 10.16 -6.50
CA VAL A 89 -6.91 10.24 -7.98
C VAL A 89 -8.08 9.59 -8.71
N ARG A 90 -8.74 8.58 -8.12
CA ARG A 90 -9.93 7.93 -8.75
C ARG A 90 -11.24 8.56 -8.29
N GLN A 91 -11.23 9.30 -7.18
CA GLN A 91 -12.44 9.76 -6.47
C GLN A 91 -13.36 8.60 -6.04
N LYS A 92 -12.81 7.38 -5.91
CA LYS A 92 -13.55 6.17 -5.52
C LYS A 92 -13.24 5.86 -4.06
N GLN A 93 -14.23 5.93 -3.18
CA GLN A 93 -14.13 5.36 -1.84
C GLN A 93 -14.34 3.85 -1.91
N LEU A 94 -13.36 3.08 -1.47
CA LEU A 94 -13.57 1.67 -1.14
C LEU A 94 -14.32 1.59 0.19
N SER A 95 -15.41 0.82 0.23
CA SER A 95 -16.09 0.52 1.49
C SER A 95 -15.27 -0.51 2.27
N GLY A 96 -15.12 -0.33 3.59
CA GLY A 96 -14.41 -1.30 4.44
C GLY A 96 -14.97 -2.73 4.34
N SER A 97 -16.24 -2.88 3.94
CA SER A 97 -16.87 -4.17 3.63
C SER A 97 -16.33 -4.84 2.36
N MET A 98 -15.95 -4.08 1.32
CA MET A 98 -15.29 -4.63 0.13
C MET A 98 -13.85 -5.06 0.45
N MET A 99 -13.14 -4.31 1.31
CA MET A 99 -11.79 -4.67 1.73
C MET A 99 -11.75 -5.98 2.52
N ILE A 100 -12.70 -6.20 3.43
CA ILE A 100 -12.83 -7.47 4.16
C ILE A 100 -13.18 -8.62 3.20
N ALA A 101 -14.06 -8.40 2.23
CA ALA A 101 -14.43 -9.40 1.22
C ALA A 101 -13.24 -9.76 0.31
N ASN A 102 -12.49 -8.77 -0.16
CA ASN A 102 -11.34 -8.98 -1.05
C ASN A 102 -10.16 -9.60 -0.30
N THR A 103 -9.90 -9.20 0.94
CA THR A 103 -8.90 -9.85 1.81
C THR A 103 -9.23 -11.32 1.98
N ARG A 104 -10.52 -11.64 2.19
CA ARG A 104 -10.99 -13.01 2.31
C ARG A 104 -10.85 -13.78 1.00
N ASN A 105 -11.13 -13.16 -0.15
CA ASN A 105 -10.94 -13.81 -1.46
C ASN A 105 -9.46 -14.02 -1.77
N LEU A 106 -8.59 -13.04 -1.53
CA LEU A 106 -7.13 -13.21 -1.67
C LEU A 106 -6.61 -14.37 -0.82
N LEU A 107 -7.01 -14.42 0.46
CA LEU A 107 -6.57 -15.48 1.37
C LEU A 107 -7.23 -16.85 1.12
N ILE A 108 -8.40 -16.90 0.49
CA ILE A 108 -9.12 -18.16 0.18
C ILE A 108 -8.76 -18.69 -1.21
N ASP A 109 -8.71 -17.83 -2.23
CA ASP A 109 -8.43 -18.20 -3.62
C ASP A 109 -6.94 -18.51 -3.85
N MET A 110 -6.02 -17.91 -3.06
CA MET A 110 -4.57 -18.13 -3.20
C MET A 110 -3.99 -19.16 -2.21
N GLY A 111 -4.83 -19.68 -1.29
CA GLY A 111 -4.52 -20.85 -0.46
C GLY A 111 -3.20 -20.79 0.32
N GLU A 112 -2.60 -21.96 0.57
CA GLU A 112 -1.31 -22.13 1.28
C GLU A 112 -0.09 -21.53 0.54
N MET A 113 -0.26 -20.98 -0.67
CA MET A 113 0.82 -20.41 -1.49
C MET A 113 0.75 -18.88 -1.66
N THR A 114 -0.17 -18.22 -0.94
CA THR A 114 -0.42 -16.79 -1.09
C THR A 114 0.85 -15.94 -0.92
N ASP A 115 1.72 -16.30 0.03
CA ASP A 115 3.01 -15.62 0.26
C ASP A 115 4.01 -15.80 -0.89
N PHE A 116 4.12 -17.00 -1.46
CA PHE A 116 4.94 -17.26 -2.66
C PHE A 116 4.46 -16.47 -3.88
N GLU A 117 3.14 -16.39 -4.06
CA GLU A 117 2.54 -15.65 -5.15
C GLU A 117 2.81 -14.15 -5.03
N VAL A 118 2.57 -13.57 -3.84
CA VAL A 118 2.92 -12.17 -3.56
C VAL A 118 4.42 -11.93 -3.75
N ALA A 119 5.29 -12.83 -3.27
CA ALA A 119 6.74 -12.73 -3.45
C ALA A 119 7.13 -12.67 -4.93
N SER A 120 6.57 -13.58 -5.73
CA SER A 120 6.89 -13.69 -7.17
C SER A 120 6.52 -12.43 -7.96
N ARG A 121 5.50 -11.69 -7.51
CA ARG A 121 5.01 -10.48 -8.18
C ARG A 121 5.54 -9.19 -7.57
N HIS A 122 6.03 -9.21 -6.33
CA HIS A 122 6.45 -7.99 -5.64
C HIS A 122 7.54 -7.20 -6.38
N GLY A 123 8.56 -7.89 -6.89
CA GLY A 123 9.61 -7.24 -7.70
C GLY A 123 9.06 -6.62 -8.99
N VAL A 124 8.21 -7.36 -9.70
CA VAL A 124 7.56 -6.90 -10.93
C VAL A 124 6.64 -5.70 -10.66
N TRP A 125 5.91 -5.72 -9.55
CA TRP A 125 5.07 -4.60 -9.14
C TRP A 125 5.89 -3.35 -8.89
N MET A 126 7.02 -3.44 -8.18
CA MET A 126 7.89 -2.28 -7.94
C MET A 126 8.48 -1.71 -9.24
N GLU A 127 8.84 -2.57 -10.20
CA GLU A 127 9.32 -2.14 -11.52
C GLU A 127 8.23 -1.49 -12.36
N ALA A 128 6.99 -1.96 -12.25
CA ALA A 128 5.84 -1.42 -12.96
C ALA A 128 5.26 -0.15 -12.31
N HIS A 129 5.48 0.06 -11.00
CA HIS A 129 4.91 1.17 -10.22
C HIS A 129 5.97 2.05 -9.52
N PRO A 130 7.00 2.55 -10.22
CA PRO A 130 8.09 3.29 -9.59
C PRO A 130 7.64 4.61 -8.91
N ASN A 131 6.65 5.31 -9.45
CA ASN A 131 6.13 6.55 -8.88
C ASN A 131 5.35 6.26 -7.61
N THR A 132 4.46 5.27 -7.64
CA THR A 132 3.69 4.83 -6.47
C THR A 132 4.64 4.37 -5.36
N PHE A 133 5.61 3.50 -5.69
CA PHE A 133 6.64 3.06 -4.76
C PHE A 133 7.40 4.25 -4.15
N GLY A 134 7.82 5.20 -4.98
CA GLY A 134 8.52 6.41 -4.55
C GLY A 134 7.70 7.26 -3.58
N VAL A 135 6.44 7.52 -3.90
CA VAL A 135 5.53 8.32 -3.05
C VAL A 135 5.32 7.66 -1.69
N VAL A 136 5.00 6.36 -1.69
CA VAL A 136 4.68 5.64 -0.46
C VAL A 136 5.92 5.54 0.44
N THR A 137 7.08 5.18 -0.12
CA THR A 137 8.32 5.03 0.67
C THR A 137 8.89 6.38 1.14
N LYS A 138 8.69 7.47 0.39
CA LYS A 138 9.10 8.81 0.82
C LYS A 138 8.40 9.25 2.11
N ALA A 139 7.13 8.91 2.29
CA ALA A 139 6.42 9.20 3.54
C ALA A 139 7.09 8.52 4.76
N GLY A 140 7.53 7.27 4.60
CA GLY A 140 8.31 6.56 5.62
C GLY A 140 9.70 7.17 5.85
N ALA A 141 10.39 7.55 4.76
CA ALA A 141 11.72 8.15 4.83
C ALA A 141 11.70 9.50 5.58
N VAL A 142 10.67 10.33 5.38
CA VAL A 142 10.47 11.59 6.13
C VAL A 142 10.32 11.33 7.64
N ARG A 143 9.77 10.17 8.02
CA ARG A 143 9.64 9.73 9.42
C ARG A 143 10.88 8.99 9.95
N SER A 144 11.97 8.96 9.17
CA SER A 144 13.21 8.27 9.53
C SER A 144 13.04 6.76 9.77
N GLU A 145 12.13 6.12 9.03
CA GLU A 145 11.97 4.67 9.04
C GLU A 145 13.25 3.95 8.59
N THR A 146 13.51 2.79 9.20
CA THR A 146 14.59 1.90 8.79
C THR A 146 14.29 1.29 7.42
N MET A 147 15.32 0.73 6.78
CA MET A 147 15.12 0.01 5.51
C MET A 147 14.10 -1.13 5.65
N LYS A 148 14.09 -1.86 6.78
CA LYS A 148 13.13 -2.95 7.02
C LYS A 148 11.69 -2.45 7.04
N GLN A 149 11.46 -1.31 7.70
CA GLN A 149 10.16 -0.66 7.72
C GLN A 149 9.75 -0.15 6.33
N LEU A 150 10.68 0.41 5.54
CA LEU A 150 10.38 0.81 4.16
C LEU A 150 10.00 -0.38 3.26
N GLN A 151 10.62 -1.55 3.47
CA GLN A 151 10.25 -2.79 2.77
C GLN A 151 8.87 -3.30 3.21
N ALA A 152 8.59 -3.31 4.52
CA ALA A 152 7.28 -3.66 5.06
C ALA A 152 6.17 -2.74 4.51
N ARG A 153 6.47 -1.44 4.43
CA ARG A 153 5.59 -0.43 3.84
C ARG A 153 5.34 -0.70 2.35
N ALA A 154 6.39 -0.98 1.58
CA ALA A 154 6.28 -1.26 0.16
C ALA A 154 5.43 -2.51 -0.11
N VAL A 155 5.62 -3.60 0.64
CA VAL A 155 4.80 -4.81 0.47
C VAL A 155 3.35 -4.59 0.90
N GLY A 156 3.10 -3.72 1.90
CA GLY A 156 1.74 -3.30 2.28
C GLY A 156 1.02 -2.58 1.13
N ALA A 157 1.70 -1.64 0.46
CA ALA A 157 1.16 -0.96 -0.72
C ALA A 157 0.92 -1.92 -1.90
N HIS A 158 1.85 -2.85 -2.14
CA HIS A 158 1.69 -3.88 -3.17
C HIS A 158 0.43 -4.73 -2.93
N ILE A 159 0.24 -5.25 -1.73
CA ILE A 159 -0.94 -6.08 -1.41
C ILE A 159 -2.24 -5.27 -1.55
N ALA A 160 -2.26 -4.02 -1.11
CA ALA A 160 -3.41 -3.14 -1.35
C ALA A 160 -3.71 -3.00 -2.86
N SER A 161 -2.67 -2.90 -3.69
CA SER A 161 -2.80 -2.78 -5.15
C SER A 161 -3.46 -4.01 -5.76
N GLU A 162 -3.01 -5.21 -5.36
CA GLU A 162 -3.61 -6.46 -5.82
C GLU A 162 -5.08 -6.58 -5.39
N LEU A 163 -5.40 -6.19 -4.16
CA LEU A 163 -6.77 -6.23 -3.64
C LEU A 163 -7.72 -5.25 -4.33
N GLN A 164 -7.20 -4.12 -4.81
CA GLN A 164 -7.97 -3.16 -5.58
C GLN A 164 -8.18 -3.58 -7.04
N ALA A 165 -7.17 -4.20 -7.66
CA ALA A 165 -7.26 -4.71 -9.03
C ALA A 165 -8.28 -5.87 -9.16
N ALA A 166 -8.47 -6.62 -8.07
CA ALA A 166 -9.46 -7.70 -8.01
C ALA A 166 -10.93 -7.21 -7.80
N ALA A 167 -11.18 -5.90 -7.69
CA ALA A 167 -12.44 -5.29 -7.22
C ALA A 167 -13.25 -4.54 -8.30
#